data_AF-A7GQJ8-F1
#
_entry.id   AF-A7GQJ8-F1
#
_cell.length_a   1.000
_cell.length_b   1.000
_cell.length_c   1.000
_cell.angle_alpha   90.00
_cell.angle_beta   90.00
_cell.angle_gamma   90.00
#
_symmetry.space_group_name_H-M   'P 1'
#
loop_
_entity.id
_entity.type
_entity.pdbx_description
1 polymer ?
#
loop_
_entity_poly.entity_id
_entity_poly.type
_entity_poly.pdbx_seq_one_letter_code
_entity_poly.pdbx_strand_id
1 'polypeptide(L)' 'MDMEVLMNSLQLGQTYEISYAYVGMTDKVPTRVIVHRLTDEQQQKLSYKRKKETTTTLFDVVWA' A
#
# COMPACT_ATOMS: atom_id res chain seq x y z
N MET A 1 4.30 -5.07 17.25
CA MET A 1 3.87 -6.04 16.21
C MET A 1 4.81 -5.86 15.04
N ASP A 2 5.40 -6.93 14.54
CA ASP A 2 6.30 -6.84 13.39
C ASP A 2 5.46 -6.77 12.10
N MET A 3 5.57 -5.66 11.39
CA MET A 3 4.81 -5.43 10.16
C MET A 3 5.29 -6.31 9.00
N GLU A 4 6.56 -6.68 8.96
CA GLU A 4 7.09 -7.54 7.90
C GLU A 4 6.50 -8.95 8.03
N VAL A 5 6.50 -9.47 9.27
CA VAL A 5 5.87 -10.76 9.58
C VAL A 5 4.37 -10.73 9.27
N LEU A 6 3.68 -9.64 9.64
CA LEU A 6 2.27 -9.46 9.31
C LEU A 6 2.03 -9.51 7.79
N MET A 7 2.78 -8.72 7.02
CA MET A 7 2.65 -8.65 5.56
C MET A 7 2.92 -10.00 4.89
N ASN A 8 3.93 -10.73 5.38
CA ASN A 8 4.29 -12.04 4.85
C ASN A 8 3.24 -13.11 5.15
N SER A 9 2.49 -12.96 6.24
CA SER A 9 1.41 -13.89 6.63
C SER A 9 0.11 -13.72 5.84
N LEU A 10 -0.17 -12.54 5.28
CA LEU A 10 -1.40 -12.27 4.55
C LEU A 10 -1.40 -12.94 3.18
N GLN A 11 -2.52 -13.47 2.72
CA GLN A 11 -2.66 -13.93 1.33
C GLN A 11 -2.86 -12.74 0.38
N LEU A 12 -2.58 -12.94 -0.91
CA LEU A 12 -2.84 -11.92 -1.94
C LEU A 12 -4.33 -11.55 -1.94
N GLY A 13 -4.64 -10.26 -1.91
CA GLY A 13 -6.00 -9.74 -1.83
C GLY A 13 -6.61 -9.76 -0.42
N GLN A 14 -5.92 -10.32 0.58
CA GLN A 14 -6.39 -10.32 1.95
C GLN A 14 -6.21 -8.95 2.60
N THR A 15 -7.15 -8.62 3.49
CA THR A 15 -7.12 -7.41 4.32
C THR A 15 -7.04 -7.79 5.78
N TYR A 16 -6.24 -7.04 6.53
CA TYR A 16 -6.14 -7.13 7.97
C TYR A 16 -6.37 -5.76 8.61
N GLU A 17 -7.16 -5.75 9.68
CA GLU A 17 -7.48 -4.53 10.43
C GLU A 17 -6.78 -4.55 11.79
N ILE A 18 -6.08 -3.46 12.09
CA ILE A 18 -5.52 -3.18 13.40
C ILE A 18 -6.46 -2.18 14.08
N SER A 19 -7.24 -2.67 15.04
CA SER A 19 -8.22 -1.86 15.78
C SER A 19 -7.61 -1.04 16.93
N TYR A 20 -6.36 -1.32 17.31
CA TYR A 20 -5.70 -0.65 18.42
C TYR A 20 -4.20 -0.51 18.19
N ALA A 21 -3.66 0.66 18.50
CA ALA A 21 -2.22 0.90 18.52
C ALA A 21 -1.76 1.20 19.94
N TYR A 22 -0.56 0.75 20.26
CA TYR A 22 0.10 1.13 21.49
C TYR A 22 0.92 2.39 21.24
N VAL A 23 0.73 3.41 22.09
CA VAL A 23 1.55 4.61 22.16
C VAL A 23 2.38 4.50 23.44
N GLY A 24 3.71 4.48 23.29
CA GLY A 24 4.60 4.19 24.41
C GLY A 24 4.47 2.74 24.91
N MET A 25 4.63 2.54 26.21
CA MET A 25 4.67 1.19 26.81
C MET A 25 3.31 0.64 27.23
N THR A 26 2.32 1.51 27.48
CA THR A 26 1.06 1.12 28.15
C THR A 26 -0.19 1.57 27.43
N ASP A 27 -0.14 2.67 26.69
CA ASP A 27 -1.36 3.34 26.29
C ASP A 27 -1.90 2.74 25.00
N LYS A 28 -3.02 2.03 25.13
CA LYS A 28 -3.72 1.42 24.01
C LYS A 28 -4.76 2.41 23.48
N VAL A 29 -4.51 2.95 22.30
CA VAL A 29 -5.38 3.91 21.63
C VAL A 29 -6.20 3.17 20.57
N PRO A 30 -7.54 3.35 20.53
CA PRO A 30 -8.34 2.85 19.41
C PRO A 30 -7.86 3.50 18.12
N THR A 31 -7.49 2.67 17.16
CA THR A 31 -7.04 3.13 15.84
C THR A 31 -7.71 2.28 14.77
N ARG A 32 -7.72 2.74 13.54
CA ARG A 32 -8.21 1.94 12.42
C ARG A 32 -7.20 1.96 11.29
N VAL A 33 -6.24 1.05 11.37
CA VAL A 33 -5.27 0.84 10.30
C VAL A 33 -5.69 -0.38 9.50
N ILE A 34 -5.85 -0.20 8.19
CA ILE A 34 -6.24 -1.25 7.26
C ILE A 34 -5.03 -1.58 6.40
N VAL A 35 -4.55 -2.82 6.51
CA VAL A 35 -3.44 -3.35 5.74
C VAL A 35 -4.00 -4.29 4.69
N HIS A 36 -3.76 -4.00 3.41
CA HIS A 36 -4.23 -4.81 2.30
C HIS A 36 -3.06 -5.31 1.47
N ARG A 37 -2.94 -6.63 1.29
CA ARG A 37 -1.89 -7.21 0.46
C ARG A 37 -2.34 -7.20 -0.99
N LEU A 38 -1.64 -6.42 -1.82
CA LEU A 38 -1.97 -6.30 -3.23
C LEU A 38 -1.76 -7.61 -3.99
N THR A 39 -2.65 -7.88 -4.93
CA THR A 39 -2.51 -8.93 -5.95
C THR A 39 -1.62 -8.47 -7.11
N ASP A 40 -1.09 -9.42 -7.87
CA ASP A 40 -0.21 -9.15 -9.01
C ASP A 40 -0.90 -8.29 -10.08
N GLU A 41 -2.19 -8.54 -10.35
CA GLU A 41 -2.99 -7.74 -11.27
C GLU A 41 -3.14 -6.28 -10.79
N GLN A 42 -3.38 -6.08 -9.49
CA GLN A 42 -3.46 -4.74 -8.91
C GLN A 42 -2.11 -4.02 -8.99
N GLN A 43 -1.00 -4.73 -8.74
CA GLN A 43 0.35 -4.17 -8.88
C GLN A 43 0.66 -3.81 -10.34
N GLN A 44 0.27 -4.66 -11.29
CA GLN A 44 0.45 -4.42 -12.72
C GLN A 44 -0.38 -3.21 -13.20
N LYS A 45 -1.62 -3.07 -12.71
CA LYS A 45 -2.46 -1.91 -13.01
C LYS A 45 -1.86 -0.60 -12.48
N LEU A 46 -1.26 -0.63 -11.28
CA LEU A 46 -0.54 0.51 -10.72
C LEU A 46 0.72 0.85 -11.52
N SER A 47 1.49 -0.15 -11.95
CA SER A 47 2.70 0.07 -12.76
C SER A 47 2.36 0.61 -14.16
N TYR A 48 1.26 0.16 -14.76
CA TYR A 48 0.75 0.68 -16.02
C TYR A 48 0.34 2.15 -15.92
N LYS A 49 -0.39 2.53 -14.86
CA LYS A 49 -0.77 3.93 -14.60
C LYS A 49 0.45 4.83 -14.45
N ARG A 50 1.43 4.40 -13.67
CA ARG A 50 2.70 5.13 -13.49
C ARG A 50 3.42 5.34 -14.83
N LYS A 51 3.47 4.32 -15.69
CA LYS A 51 4.08 4.45 -17.03
C LYS A 51 3.34 5.45 -17.91
N LYS A 52 2.00 5.51 -17.84
CA LYS A 52 1.22 6.49 -18.62
C LYS A 52 1.50 7.93 -18.21
N GLU A 53 1.57 8.22 -16.92
CA GLU A 53 1.86 9.57 -16.42
C GLU A 53 3.24 10.05 -16.87
N THR A 54 4.26 9.18 -16.84
CA THR A 54 5.62 9.53 -17.30
C THR A 54 5.74 9.66 -18.83
N THR A 55 4.92 8.91 -19.59
CA THR A 55 4.95 9.01 -21.05
C THR A 55 4.23 10.27 -21.52
N THR A 56 3.11 10.64 -20.87
CA THR A 56 2.39 11.89 -21.12
C THR A 56 3.29 13.10 -20.87
N THR A 57 4.02 13.15 -19.75
CA THR A 57 4.95 14.26 -19.47
C THR A 57 6.13 14.34 -20.44
N LEU A 58 6.66 13.19 -20.91
CA LEU A 58 7.71 13.19 -21.94
C LEU A 58 7.20 13.72 -23.28
N PHE A 59 5.99 13.37 -23.70
CA PHE A 59 5.38 13.92 -24.92
C PHE A 59 5.09 15.42 -24.79
N ASP A 60 4.67 15.89 -23.61
CA ASP A 60 4.41 17.31 -23.35
C ASP A 60 5.69 18.17 -23.31
N VAL A 61 6.83 17.62 -22.86
CA VAL A 61 8.13 18.31 -22.82
C VAL A 61 8.86 18.32 -24.16
N VAL A 62 8.76 17.24 -24.96
CA VAL A 62 9.48 17.10 -26.24
C VAL A 62 8.87 17.96 -27.36
N TRP A 63 7.60 18.35 -27.23
CA TRP A 63 6.89 19.19 -28.21
C TRP A 63 6.55 20.60 -27.69
N ALA A 64 7.21 21.05 -26.61
CA ALA A 64 7.20 22.44 -26.13
C ALA A 64 8.43 23.21 -26.65
#